data_AF-A0A537AC82-F1
#
_entry.id   AF-A0A537AC82-F1
#
_cell.length_a   1.000
_cell.length_b   1.000
_cell.length_c   1.000
_cell.angle_alpha   90.00
_cell.angle_beta   90.00
_cell.angle_gamma   90.00
#
_symmetry.space_group_name_H-M   'P 1'
#
loop_
_entity.id
_entity.type
_entity.pdbx_description
1 polymer ?
#
loop_
_entity_poly.entity_id
_entity_poly.type
_entity_poly.pdbx_seq_one_letter_code
_entity_poly.pdbx_strand_id
1 'polypeptide(L)'
;MKPITAILSVAFLASACSTVEYQYVGGRQSLKNDQGHVVGQKEMLRDARTGEQFEQVTYFTPRRDEKGVITGYEEPLPPGVVVRDLQGRRVGVRYTDLRSRGTNPGSGGVTVIVNPAAER
;
A
#
# COMPACT_ATOMS: atom_id res chain seq x y z
N MET A 1 -15.97 -35.79 -54.39
CA MET A 1 -15.31 -34.48 -54.20
C MET A 1 -16.08 -33.72 -53.12
N LYS A 2 -15.42 -33.38 -52.01
CA LYS A 2 -15.94 -32.51 -50.92
C LYS A 2 -15.55 -31.06 -51.21
N PRO A 3 -16.35 -30.09 -50.74
CA PRO A 3 -15.80 -29.00 -49.92
C PRO A 3 -16.61 -28.87 -48.61
N ILE A 4 -16.06 -28.99 -47.38
CA ILE A 4 -15.01 -28.20 -46.68
C ILE A 4 -15.41 -26.72 -46.69
N THR A 5 -15.64 -25.97 -45.60
CA THR A 5 -15.61 -26.15 -44.14
C THR A 5 -16.26 -24.88 -43.59
N ALA A 6 -17.11 -24.99 -42.57
CA ALA A 6 -17.69 -23.83 -41.89
C ALA A 6 -16.59 -23.02 -41.18
N ILE A 7 -16.39 -21.76 -41.56
CA ILE A 7 -15.52 -20.82 -40.85
C ILE A 7 -16.33 -20.27 -39.67
N LEU A 8 -16.24 -20.96 -38.53
CA LEU A 8 -16.66 -20.45 -37.23
C LEU A 8 -15.42 -20.41 -36.33
N SER A 9 -14.73 -19.27 -36.32
CA SER A 9 -13.65 -18.99 -35.38
C SER A 9 -13.76 -17.54 -34.90
N VAL A 10 -14.86 -17.29 -34.18
CA VAL A 10 -14.90 -16.25 -33.14
C VAL A 10 -14.44 -16.90 -31.84
N ALA A 11 -13.77 -16.11 -31.01
CA ALA A 11 -13.34 -16.38 -29.63
C ALA A 11 -11.89 -16.90 -29.50
N PHE A 12 -10.94 -15.99 -29.32
CA PHE A 12 -9.92 -16.08 -28.26
C PHE A 12 -9.21 -14.72 -28.09
N LEU A 13 -9.95 -13.72 -27.62
CA LEU A 13 -9.37 -12.52 -26.99
C LEU A 13 -10.13 -12.21 -25.70
N ALA A 14 -10.34 -13.24 -24.87
CA ALA A 14 -10.46 -13.02 -23.44
C ALA A 14 -9.02 -12.95 -22.91
N SER A 15 -8.33 -11.83 -23.14
CA SER A 15 -7.13 -11.49 -22.40
C SER A 15 -7.55 -11.38 -20.94
N ALA A 16 -7.39 -12.48 -20.22
CA ALA A 16 -7.63 -12.58 -18.80
C ALA A 16 -6.90 -11.42 -18.12
N CYS A 17 -7.67 -10.56 -17.42
CA CYS A 17 -7.16 -9.82 -16.28
C CYS A 17 -6.64 -10.86 -15.29
N SER A 18 -5.42 -11.35 -15.50
CA SER A 18 -4.76 -12.21 -14.55
C SER A 18 -4.38 -11.31 -13.38
N THR A 19 -5.17 -11.39 -12.32
CA THR A 19 -4.79 -10.87 -11.01
C THR A 19 -3.58 -11.67 -10.58
N VAL A 20 -2.41 -11.03 -10.56
CA VAL A 20 -1.22 -11.66 -10.00
C VAL A 20 -1.44 -11.79 -8.51
N GLU A 21 -1.56 -13.02 -8.03
CA GLU A 21 -1.68 -13.32 -6.61
C GLU A 21 -0.28 -13.44 -6.01
N TYR A 22 0.03 -12.53 -5.08
CA TYR A 22 1.28 -12.52 -4.37
C TYR A 22 1.10 -13.09 -2.97
N GLN A 23 1.94 -14.06 -2.62
CA GLN A 23 2.00 -14.67 -1.30
C GLN A 23 3.13 -14.03 -0.49
N TYR A 24 2.84 -13.67 0.76
CA TYR A 24 3.88 -13.28 1.71
C TYR A 24 4.67 -14.51 2.13
N VAL A 25 5.98 -14.52 1.82
CA VAL A 25 6.86 -15.67 2.09
C VAL A 25 8.01 -15.35 3.03
N GLY A 26 8.26 -14.07 3.30
CA GLY A 26 9.20 -13.62 4.32
C GLY A 26 8.54 -12.67 5.29
N GLY A 27 9.11 -12.60 6.51
CA GLY A 27 8.66 -11.64 7.52
C GLY A 27 8.83 -10.19 7.06
N ARG A 28 7.97 -9.31 7.58
CA ARG A 28 8.05 -7.85 7.39
C ARG A 28 9.23 -7.28 8.16
N GLN A 29 10.13 -6.58 7.47
CA GLN A 29 11.31 -5.93 8.06
C GLN A 29 11.15 -4.42 8.03
N SER A 30 11.45 -3.75 9.15
CA SER A 30 11.43 -2.29 9.21
C SER A 30 12.69 -1.69 8.61
N LEU A 31 12.52 -0.67 7.77
CA LEU A 31 13.63 0.13 7.25
C LEU A 31 13.85 1.33 8.17
N LYS A 32 15.08 1.52 8.63
CA LYS A 32 15.45 2.61 9.54
C LYS A 32 16.42 3.59 8.88
N ASN A 33 16.31 4.88 9.21
CA ASN A 33 17.32 5.88 8.86
C ASN A 33 18.46 5.91 9.90
N ASP A 34 19.41 6.81 9.67
CA ASP A 34 20.55 7.12 10.55
C ASP A 34 20.14 7.58 11.97
N GLN A 35 18.99 8.22 12.10
CA GLN A 35 18.39 8.61 13.39
C GLN A 35 17.65 7.47 14.09
N GLY A 36 17.58 6.29 13.48
CA GLY A 36 16.85 5.13 14.01
C GLY A 36 15.33 5.16 13.81
N HIS A 37 14.80 6.15 13.10
CA HIS A 37 13.38 6.24 12.76
C HIS A 37 12.99 5.18 11.75
N VAL A 38 11.82 4.58 11.91
CA VAL A 38 11.24 3.66 10.92
C VAL A 38 10.64 4.46 9.77
N VAL A 39 11.36 4.48 8.64
CA VAL A 39 11.00 5.27 7.44
C VAL A 39 10.29 4.46 6.37
N GLY A 40 10.11 3.17 6.62
CA GLY A 40 9.49 2.27 5.65
C GLY A 40 9.59 0.83 6.08
N GLN A 41 9.33 -0.03 5.12
CA GLN A 41 9.36 -1.46 5.31
C GLN A 41 9.79 -2.21 4.05
N LYS A 42 10.24 -3.43 4.28
CA LYS A 42 10.60 -4.40 3.26
C LYS A 42 9.87 -5.70 3.53
N GLU A 43 9.28 -6.26 2.49
CA GLU A 43 8.52 -7.51 2.51
C GLU A 43 9.03 -8.41 1.38
N MET A 44 9.11 -9.73 1.63
CA MET A 44 9.45 -10.70 0.59
C MET A 44 8.15 -11.35 0.10
N LEU A 45 7.88 -11.17 -1.18
CA LEU A 45 6.71 -11.68 -1.86
C LEU A 45 7.10 -12.81 -2.80
N ARG A 46 6.16 -13.72 -3.02
CA ARG A 46 6.28 -14.79 -4.00
C ARG A 46 5.10 -14.75 -4.95
N ASP A 47 5.38 -14.76 -6.24
CA ASP A 47 4.35 -14.97 -7.26
C ASP A 47 3.81 -16.40 -7.12
N ALA A 48 2.50 -16.54 -6.87
CA ALA A 48 1.87 -17.84 -6.66
C ALA A 48 1.88 -18.74 -7.92
N ARG A 49 1.99 -18.12 -9.11
CA ARG A 49 1.97 -18.80 -10.41
C ARG A 49 3.37 -19.19 -10.87
N THR A 50 4.34 -18.28 -10.81
CA THR A 50 5.71 -18.54 -11.29
C THR A 50 6.60 -19.10 -10.19
N GLY A 51 6.25 -18.87 -8.93
CA GLY A 51 7.07 -19.21 -7.78
C GLY A 51 8.25 -18.27 -7.54
N GLU A 52 8.43 -17.25 -8.39
CA GLU A 52 9.49 -16.24 -8.28
C GLU A 52 9.32 -15.41 -7.02
N GLN A 53 10.44 -15.07 -6.38
CA GLN A 53 10.48 -14.24 -5.19
C GLN A 53 11.00 -12.85 -5.52
N PHE A 54 10.40 -11.83 -4.93
CA PHE A 54 10.84 -10.45 -5.09
C PHE A 54 10.62 -9.64 -3.82
N GLU A 55 11.42 -8.60 -3.68
CA GLU A 55 11.39 -7.71 -2.52
C GLU A 55 10.51 -6.50 -2.81
N GLN A 56 9.47 -6.32 -2.02
CA GLN A 56 8.67 -5.11 -2.03
C GLN A 56 9.16 -4.17 -0.93
N VAL A 57 9.63 -3.00 -1.35
CA VAL A 57 10.02 -1.91 -0.45
C VAL A 57 8.94 -0.84 -0.48
N THR A 58 8.42 -0.48 0.68
CA THR A 58 7.44 0.60 0.84
C THR A 58 8.03 1.67 1.75
N TYR A 59 8.29 2.85 1.19
CA TYR A 59 8.69 4.02 1.96
C TYR A 59 7.46 4.73 2.53
N PHE A 60 7.60 5.26 3.74
CA PHE A 60 6.57 6.03 4.41
C PHE A 60 6.80 7.52 4.21
N THR A 61 5.73 8.31 4.16
CA THR A 61 5.80 9.76 4.01
C THR A 61 5.99 10.42 5.38
N PRO A 62 7.01 11.27 5.59
CA PRO A 62 7.23 11.91 6.89
C PRO A 62 6.11 12.91 7.21
N ARG A 63 5.60 12.85 8.44
CA ARG A 63 4.73 13.87 9.02
C ARG A 63 5.56 14.87 9.78
N ARG A 64 5.32 16.15 9.53
CA ARG A 64 6.02 17.25 10.19
C ARG A 64 5.04 18.08 11.02
N ASP A 65 5.52 18.58 12.15
CA ASP A 65 4.80 19.61 12.91
C ASP A 65 4.96 21.00 12.29
N GLU A 66 4.39 22.03 12.93
CA GLU A 66 4.47 23.43 12.50
C GLU A 66 5.91 23.97 12.46
N LYS A 67 6.83 23.35 13.22
CA LYS A 67 8.25 23.71 13.26
C LYS A 67 9.08 22.92 12.24
N GLY A 68 8.46 22.05 11.46
CA GLY A 68 9.13 21.19 10.48
C GLY A 68 9.76 19.93 11.07
N VAL A 69 9.57 19.64 12.36
CA VAL A 69 10.12 18.48 13.04
C VAL A 69 9.32 17.24 12.65
N ILE A 70 10.01 16.14 12.32
CA ILE A 70 9.36 14.87 12.00
C ILE A 70 8.75 14.29 13.29
N THR A 71 7.43 14.12 13.30
CA THR A 71 6.67 13.57 14.44
C THR A 71 6.20 12.13 14.21
N GLY A 72 6.33 11.63 12.99
CA GLY A 72 5.91 10.29 12.60
C GLY A 72 5.91 10.12 11.10
N TYR A 73 5.30 9.03 10.63
CA TYR A 73 5.27 8.66 9.22
C TYR A 73 3.89 8.16 8.80
N GLU A 74 3.57 8.28 7.51
CA GLU A 74 2.37 7.76 6.89
C GLU A 74 2.72 6.61 5.95
N GLU A 75 2.21 5.42 6.28
CA GLU A 75 2.27 4.25 5.42
C GLU A 75 1.09 4.29 4.43
N PRO A 76 1.34 4.25 3.11
CA PRO A 76 0.26 4.20 2.13
C PRO A 76 -0.44 2.84 2.18
N LEU A 77 -1.73 2.82 2.50
CA LEU A 77 -2.52 1.60 2.56
C LEU A 77 -3.93 1.86 1.99
N PRO A 78 -4.23 1.43 0.75
CA PRO A 78 -5.54 1.68 0.13
C PRO A 78 -6.69 1.23 1.05
N PRO A 79 -7.74 2.06 1.26
CA PRO A 79 -8.06 3.33 0.58
C PRO A 79 -7.49 4.61 1.23
N GLY A 80 -6.54 4.53 2.14
CA GLY A 80 -6.00 5.69 2.86
C GLY A 80 -4.53 5.53 3.27
N VAL A 81 -4.21 5.95 4.49
CA VAL A 81 -2.88 5.79 5.08
C VAL A 81 -2.95 5.38 6.55
N VAL A 82 -1.96 4.62 7.01
CA VAL A 82 -1.75 4.30 8.42
C VAL A 82 -0.74 5.28 8.99
N VAL A 83 -1.07 5.91 10.12
CA VAL A 83 -0.15 6.81 10.81
C VAL A 83 0.69 6.00 11.79
N ARG A 84 2.00 6.16 11.70
CA ARG A 84 2.99 5.51 12.55
C ARG A 84 3.82 6.53 13.32
N ASP A 85 4.24 6.16 14.52
CA ASP A 85 5.26 6.91 15.27
C ASP A 85 6.67 6.68 14.69
N LEU A 86 7.67 7.33 15.29
CA LEU A 86 9.08 7.21 14.86
C LEU A 86 9.63 5.79 15.04
N GLN A 87 9.05 4.99 15.94
CA GLN A 87 9.43 3.60 16.18
C GLN A 87 8.67 2.63 15.26
N GLY A 88 7.82 3.15 14.37
CA GLY A 88 7.02 2.36 13.44
C GLY A 88 5.77 1.74 14.06
N ARG A 89 5.39 2.08 15.29
CA ARG A 89 4.13 1.62 15.89
C ARG A 89 2.97 2.38 15.27
N ARG A 90 1.88 1.67 15.00
CA ARG A 90 0.64 2.29 14.51
C ARG A 90 0.02 3.14 15.61
N VAL A 91 -0.19 4.41 15.33
CA VAL A 91 -0.81 5.39 16.26
C VAL A 91 -2.09 5.99 15.69
N GLY A 92 -2.40 5.75 14.42
CA GLY A 92 -3.62 6.27 13.81
C GLY A 92 -3.85 5.79 12.39
N VAL A 93 -4.89 6.35 11.78
CA VAL A 93 -5.27 6.13 10.39
C VAL A 93 -5.81 7.43 9.81
N ARG A 94 -5.61 7.63 8.52
CA ARG A 94 -6.22 8.72 7.77
C ARG A 94 -6.92 8.16 6.55
N TYR A 95 -8.22 8.41 6.48
CA TYR A 95 -9.08 7.94 5.41
C TYR A 95 -9.18 9.01 4.34
N THR A 96 -8.87 8.65 3.10
CA THR A 96 -9.15 9.52 1.96
C THR A 96 -10.62 9.35 1.60
N ASP A 97 -11.43 10.39 1.83
CA ASP A 97 -12.81 10.37 1.39
C ASP A 97 -12.87 10.49 -0.14
N LEU A 98 -13.11 9.35 -0.80
CA LEU A 98 -13.23 9.27 -2.25
C LEU A 98 -14.43 10.07 -2.80
N ARG A 99 -15.44 10.35 -1.98
CA ARG A 99 -16.61 11.16 -2.37
C ARG A 99 -16.24 12.63 -2.52
N SER A 100 -15.22 13.10 -1.81
CA SER A 100 -14.79 14.50 -1.83
C SER A 100 -13.96 14.90 -3.05
N ARG A 101 -13.43 13.94 -3.83
CA ARG A 101 -12.58 14.25 -5.00
C ARG A 101 -13.30 15.04 -6.09
N GLY A 102 -14.63 14.93 -6.19
CA GLY A 102 -15.42 15.66 -7.18
C GLY A 102 -15.73 17.12 -6.82
N THR A 103 -15.73 17.47 -5.53
CA THR A 103 -16.18 18.79 -5.03
C THR A 103 -15.15 19.53 -4.18
N ASN A 104 -14.09 18.87 -3.70
CA ASN A 104 -13.00 19.50 -2.96
C ASN A 104 -11.69 18.72 -3.13
N PRO A 105 -10.90 18.99 -4.19
CA PRO A 105 -9.65 18.28 -4.47
C PRO A 105 -8.54 18.50 -3.41
N GLY A 106 -8.75 19.42 -2.45
CA GLY A 106 -7.85 19.68 -1.31
C GLY A 106 -8.29 19.04 0.01
N SER A 107 -9.37 18.27 0.03
CA SER A 107 -9.85 17.58 1.24
C SER A 107 -8.81 16.52 1.66
N GLY A 108 -8.03 16.83 2.70
CA GLY A 108 -6.96 15.98 3.23
C GLY A 108 -7.42 14.69 3.92
N GLY A 109 -8.72 14.38 3.84
CA GLY A 109 -9.35 13.24 4.52
C GLY A 109 -9.57 13.47 6.01
N VAL A 110 -10.16 12.47 6.67
CA VAL A 110 -10.33 12.45 8.13
C VAL A 110 -9.17 11.68 8.75
N THR A 111 -8.46 12.30 9.68
CA THR A 111 -7.34 11.68 10.42
C THR A 111 -7.76 11.38 11.84
N VAL A 112 -7.63 10.13 12.26
CA VAL A 112 -7.89 9.68 13.63
C VAL A 112 -6.57 9.21 14.23
N ILE A 113 -6.11 9.91 15.27
CA ILE A 113 -4.91 9.58 16.03
C ILE A 113 -5.35 9.15 17.43
N VAL A 114 -4.90 7.98 17.86
CA VAL A 114 -5.15 7.47 19.21
C VAL A 114 -3.93 7.83 20.05
N ASN A 115 -4.10 8.81 20.95
CA ASN A 115 -3.11 9.08 21.99
C ASN A 115 -3.40 8.12 23.16
N PRO A 116 -2.50 7.17 23.48
CA PRO A 116 -2.61 6.49 24.77
C PRO A 116 -2.49 7.55 25.86
N ALA A 117 -3.38 7.51 26.85
CA ALA A 117 -3.36 8.44 27.98
C ALA A 117 -1.94 8.44 28.57
N ALA A 118 -1.39 9.63 28.80
CA ALA A 118 -0.14 9.75 29.54
C ALA A 118 -0.36 9.11 30.92
N GLU A 119 0.31 8.00 31.20
CA GLU A 119 0.44 7.51 32.57
C GLU A 119 1.03 8.68 33.38
N ARG A 120 0.21 9.21 34.29
CA ARG A 120 0.60 10.20 35.30
C ARG A 120 1.16 9.47 36.50
#